data_AF-A0A7C6TIP1-F1
#
_entry.id   AF-A0A7C6TIP1-F1
#
_cell.length_a   1.000
_cell.length_b   1.000
_cell.length_c   1.000
_cell.angle_alpha   90.00
_cell.angle_beta   90.00
_cell.angle_gamma   90.00
#
_symmetry.space_group_name_H-M   'P 1'
#
loop_
_entity.id
_entity.type
_entity.pdbx_description
1 polymer ?
#
loop_
_entity_poly.entity_id
_entity_poly.type
_entity_poly.pdbx_seq_one_letter_code
_entity_poly.pdbx_strand_id
1 'polypeptide(L)' 'PTIFSVYAAHSPKRVAEKLPKDDPYLKPGEVLIAYVRPGPVPRIVEIERVRPIDS' A
#
# COMPACT_ATOMS: atom_id res chain seq x y z
N PRO A 1 8.40 0.08 12.09
CA PRO A 1 7.51 0.76 11.11
C PRO A 1 6.54 -0.28 10.54
N THR A 2 5.27 0.08 10.31
CA THR A 2 4.31 -0.79 9.62
C THR A 2 4.50 -0.69 8.11
N ILE A 3 4.12 -1.71 7.34
CA ILE A 3 4.31 -1.68 5.88
C ILE A 3 3.62 -0.46 5.24
N PHE A 4 2.43 -0.07 5.74
CA PHE A 4 1.74 1.13 5.27
C PHE A 4 2.48 2.43 5.64
N SER A 5 3.13 2.51 6.80
CA SER A 5 3.95 3.69 7.14
C SER A 5 5.13 3.86 6.17
N VAL A 6 5.75 2.75 5.75
CA VAL A 6 6.81 2.76 4.73
C VAL A 6 6.22 3.19 3.39
N TYR A 7 5.09 2.61 2.99
CA TYR A 7 4.48 2.93 1.71
C TYR A 7 4.05 4.40 1.63
N ALA A 8 3.51 4.96 2.71
CA ALA A 8 3.15 6.38 2.79
C ALA A 8 4.37 7.28 2.56
N ALA A 9 5.53 6.96 3.17
CA ALA A 9 6.76 7.71 2.99
C ALA A 9 7.30 7.67 1.54
N HIS A 10 7.07 6.56 0.83
CA HIS A 10 7.49 6.36 -0.56
C HIS A 10 6.42 6.73 -1.60
N SER A 11 5.29 7.29 -1.17
CA SER A 11 4.15 7.64 -2.01
C SER A 11 3.91 9.15 -2.10
N PRO A 12 3.29 9.66 -3.17
CA PRO A 12 2.69 10.98 -3.16
C PRO A 12 1.50 11.01 -2.19
N LYS A 13 1.15 12.19 -1.68
CA LYS A 13 0.07 12.39 -0.69
C LYS A 13 -1.25 11.71 -1.11
N ARG A 14 -1.64 11.83 -2.38
CA ARG A 14 -2.85 11.22 -2.94
C ARG A 14 -2.92 9.68 -2.80
N VAL A 15 -1.78 9.01 -2.78
CA VAL A 15 -1.70 7.54 -2.65
C VAL A 15 -1.60 7.17 -1.17
N ALA A 16 -0.82 7.93 -0.39
CA ALA A 16 -0.73 7.73 1.05
C ALA A 16 -2.09 7.85 1.76
N GLU A 17 -2.97 8.73 1.28
CA GLU A 17 -4.33 8.89 1.80
C GLU A 17 -5.25 7.69 1.56
N LYS A 18 -4.94 6.83 0.57
CA LYS A 18 -5.68 5.58 0.31
C LYS A 18 -5.29 4.44 1.25
N LEU A 19 -4.17 4.57 1.97
CA LEU A 19 -3.69 3.53 2.87
C LEU A 19 -4.60 3.42 4.12
N PRO A 20 -4.81 2.21 4.64
CA PRO A 20 -5.53 2.01 5.89
C PRO A 20 -4.84 2.74 7.05
N LYS A 21 -5.62 3.48 7.84
CA LYS A 21 -5.12 4.25 8.99
C LYS A 21 -5.37 3.55 10.33
N ASP A 22 -6.52 2.87 10.45
CA ASP A 22 -6.99 2.33 11.72
C ASP A 22 -6.46 0.92 12.01
N ASP A 23 -6.32 0.09 10.96
CA ASP A 23 -5.73 -1.25 11.05
C ASP A 23 -4.52 -1.34 10.12
N PRO A 24 -3.28 -1.29 10.66
CA PRO A 24 -2.08 -1.21 9.85
C PRO A 24 -1.55 -2.58 9.40
N TYR A 25 -2.32 -3.65 9.60
CA TYR A 25 -1.96 -5.01 9.26
C TYR A 25 -2.85 -5.57 8.16
N LEU A 26 -2.32 -6.55 7.42
CA LEU A 26 -3.09 -7.34 6.47
C LEU A 26 -3.76 -8.49 7.20
N LYS A 27 -5.00 -8.79 6.82
CA LYS A 27 -5.68 -10.00 7.28
C LYS A 27 -5.10 -11.24 6.58
N PRO A 28 -5.21 -12.44 7.16
CA PRO A 28 -4.81 -13.67 6.49
C PRO A 28 -5.47 -13.80 5.11
N GLY A 29 -4.68 -14.16 4.10
CA GLY A 29 -5.13 -14.28 2.71
C GLY A 29 -5.25 -12.95 1.95
N GLU A 30 -5.06 -11.82 2.62
CA GLU A 30 -5.09 -10.51 2.00
C GLU A 30 -3.76 -10.14 1.35
N VAL A 31 -3.83 -9.51 0.17
CA VAL A 31 -2.67 -9.10 -0.61
C VAL A 31 -2.72 -7.60 -0.87
N LEU A 32 -1.55 -6.98 -0.77
CA LEU A 32 -1.34 -5.58 -1.11
C LEU A 32 -0.42 -5.49 -2.32
N ILE A 33 -0.88 -4.83 -3.38
CA ILE A 33 -0.14 -4.63 -4.62
C ILE A 33 0.26 -3.17 -4.69
N ALA A 34 1.56 -2.88 -4.80
CA ALA A 34 2.09 -1.53 -4.96
C ALA A 34 2.70 -1.36 -6.35
N TYR A 35 2.17 -0.40 -7.12
CA TYR A 35 2.69 -0.07 -8.43
C TYR A 35 3.82 0.93 -8.27
N VAL A 36 5.04 0.53 -8.63
CA VAL A 36 6.23 1.36 -8.48
C VAL A 36 6.66 1.91 -9.83
N ARG A 37 6.76 3.24 -9.92
CA ARG A 37 7.45 3.89 -11.04
C ARG A 37 8.96 3.83 -10.76
N PRO A 38 9.77 3.22 -11.65
CA PRO A 38 11.22 3.20 -11.50
C PRO A 38 11.84 4.59 -11.79
N GLY A 39 13.06 4.82 -11.31
CA GLY A 39 13.82 6.06 -11.54
C GLY A 39 14.87 6.29 -10.44
N PRO A 40 15.60 7.43 -10.47
CA PRO A 40 16.60 7.77 -9.46
C PRO A 40 16.02 7.80 -8.03
N VAL A 41 14.75 8.17 -7.91
CA VAL A 41 13.96 8.05 -6.68
C VAL A 41 12.69 7.27 -7.03
N PRO A 42 12.63 5.95 -6.75
CA PRO A 42 11.44 5.14 -6.98
C PRO A 42 10.25 5.66 -6.18
N ARG A 43 9.06 5.65 -6.78
CA ARG A 43 7.83 6.13 -6.14
C ARG A 43 6.70 5.13 -6.36
N ILE A 44 5.95 4.85 -5.29
CA ILE A 44 4.69 4.13 -5.38
C ILE A 44 3.65 5.09 -5.94
N VAL A 45 3.01 4.74 -7.04
CA VAL A 45 2.08 5.61 -7.77
C VAL A 45 0.62 5.17 -7.66
N GLU A 46 0.39 3.94 -7.24
CA GLU A 46 -0.93 3.37 -6.98
C GLU A 46 -0.79 2.17 -6.03
N ILE A 47 -1.85 1.88 -5.27
CA ILE A 47 -1.92 0.75 -4.36
C ILE A 47 -3.28 0.07 -4.50
N GLU A 48 -3.27 -1.25 -4.62
CA GLU A 48 -4.47 -2.09 -4.64
C GLU A 48 -4.46 -3.06 -3.48
N ARG A 49 -5.63 -3.24 -2.86
CA ARG A 49 -5.83 -4.16 -1.74
C ARG A 49 -6.79 -5.24 -2.19
N VAL A 50 -6.27 -6.45 -2.36
CA VAL A 50 -7.04 -7.62 -2.76
C VAL A 50 -7.35 -8.43 -1.51
N ARG A 51 -8.64 -8.52 -1.20
CA ARG A 51 -9.13 -9.40 -0.14
C ARG A 51 -9.51 -10.73 -0.75
N PRO A 52 -9.24 -11.85 -0.04
CA PRO A 52 -9.78 -13.13 -0.45
C PRO A 52 -11.31 -12.98 -0.46
N ILE A 53 -11.94 -13.41 -1.54
CA ILE A 53 -13.40 -13.57 -1.57
C ILE A 53 -13.66 -14.76 -0.66
N ASP A 54 -14.52 -14.57 0.35
CA ASP A 54 -15.02 -15.70 1.14
C ASP A 54 -15.68 -16.68 0.16
N SER A 55 -15.05 -17.83 -0.06
CA SER A 55 -15.65 -18.97 -0.78
C SER A 55 -16.73 -19.63 0.08
#